data_AF-A0A434SG63-F1
#
_entry.id   AF-A0A434SG63-F1
#
_cell.length_a   1.000
_cell.length_b   1.000
_cell.length_c   1.000
_cell.angle_alpha   90.00
_cell.angle_beta   90.00
_cell.angle_gamma   90.00
#
_symmetry.space_group_name_H-M   'P 1'
#
loop_
_entity.id
_entity.type
_entity.pdbx_description
1 polymer ?
#
loop_
_entity_poly.entity_id
_entity_poly.type
_entity_poly.pdbx_seq_one_letter_code
_entity_poly.pdbx_strand_id
1 'polypeptide(L)'
;LIGSGKAQERGQGGAPSASHPAFEPHPIQGWTPDFIPNVLQEAIDKRYYDDVVPIAGPEGIKWAKALAQQEGIFTGISGGATFAVARQIAGTAPAGSVILCMLPDTGERYMSTPLFDGIEAEMDAEETALSRSTPGCQFDA
;
A
#
# COMPACT_ATOMS: atom_id res chain seq x y z
N LEU A 1 10.66 -5.25 -10.17
CA LEU A 1 11.37 -6.43 -10.75
C LEU A 1 10.96 -6.68 -12.20
N ILE A 2 9.69 -7.01 -12.49
CA ILE A 2 9.20 -7.36 -13.84
C ILE A 2 9.57 -6.30 -14.89
N GLY A 3 9.35 -5.02 -14.59
CA GLY A 3 9.66 -3.90 -15.51
C GLY A 3 11.14 -3.75 -15.88
N SER A 4 12.06 -4.43 -15.20
CA SER A 4 13.49 -4.42 -15.57
C SER A 4 13.81 -5.27 -16.81
N GLY A 5 12.90 -6.17 -17.21
CA GLY A 5 13.10 -7.11 -18.32
C GLY A 5 14.14 -8.22 -18.03
N LYS A 6 14.77 -8.22 -16.86
CA LYS A 6 15.73 -9.26 -16.45
C LYS A 6 14.97 -10.48 -15.92
N ALA A 7 15.41 -11.67 -16.33
CA ALA A 7 14.90 -12.91 -15.77
C ALA A 7 15.43 -13.14 -14.35
N GLN A 8 14.66 -13.83 -13.54
CA GLN A 8 15.10 -14.29 -12.22
C GLN A 8 16.08 -15.46 -12.38
N GLU A 9 17.24 -15.38 -11.73
CA GLU A 9 18.13 -16.54 -11.60
C GLU A 9 17.49 -17.58 -10.68
N ARG A 10 17.41 -18.82 -11.16
CA ARG A 10 16.74 -19.93 -10.48
C ARG A 10 17.66 -21.13 -10.36
N GLY A 11 17.59 -21.81 -9.22
CA GLY A 11 18.21 -23.11 -8.98
C GLY A 11 17.31 -24.28 -9.37
N GLN A 12 17.67 -25.47 -8.90
CA GLN A 12 16.87 -26.67 -9.09
C GLN A 12 15.47 -26.50 -8.47
N GLY A 13 14.42 -26.90 -9.19
CA GLY A 13 13.03 -26.79 -8.71
C GLY A 13 12.40 -25.40 -8.82
N GLY A 14 13.06 -24.43 -9.46
CA GLY A 14 12.48 -23.10 -9.74
C GLY A 14 12.60 -22.09 -8.59
N ALA A 15 13.23 -22.47 -7.47
CA ALA A 15 13.55 -21.56 -6.38
C ALA A 15 14.55 -20.48 -6.85
N PRO A 16 14.43 -19.23 -6.36
CA PRO A 16 15.41 -18.18 -6.67
C PRO A 16 16.79 -18.56 -6.12
N SER A 17 17.85 -18.43 -6.94
CA SER A 17 19.23 -18.71 -6.52
C SER A 17 19.98 -17.47 -6.03
N ALA A 18 19.46 -16.27 -6.30
CA ALA A 18 20.01 -15.00 -5.90
C ALA A 18 18.90 -13.93 -5.83
N SER A 19 19.15 -12.85 -5.10
CA SER A 19 18.31 -11.64 -5.16
C SER A 19 18.32 -11.05 -6.57
N HIS A 20 17.19 -10.54 -7.00
CA HIS A 20 17.02 -9.92 -8.29
C HIS A 20 17.79 -8.59 -8.34
N PRO A 21 18.61 -8.33 -9.38
CA PRO A 21 19.49 -7.15 -9.46
C PRO A 21 18.77 -5.80 -9.66
N ALA A 22 17.44 -5.81 -9.62
CA ALA A 22 16.59 -4.62 -9.78
C ALA A 22 15.69 -4.41 -8.55
N PHE A 23 15.95 -5.15 -7.47
CA PHE A 23 15.30 -4.94 -6.20
C PHE A 23 15.93 -3.75 -5.50
N GLU A 24 15.09 -2.91 -4.91
CA GLU A 24 15.48 -1.85 -4.01
C GLU A 24 14.56 -1.92 -2.77
N PRO A 25 15.10 -1.73 -1.55
CA PRO A 25 14.27 -1.65 -0.36
C PRO A 25 13.19 -0.58 -0.49
N HIS A 26 11.97 -0.90 -0.07
CA HIS A 26 10.83 0.01 -0.18
C HIS A 26 9.92 -0.06 1.06
N PRO A 27 9.11 0.98 1.30
CA PRO A 27 8.28 1.05 2.52
C PRO A 27 6.96 0.27 2.43
N ILE A 28 6.61 -0.32 1.28
CA ILE A 28 5.36 -1.08 1.12
C ILE A 28 5.50 -2.51 1.68
N GLN A 29 5.19 -2.73 2.97
CA GLN A 29 5.33 -4.05 3.57
C GLN A 29 4.38 -5.08 2.93
N GLY A 30 4.85 -6.32 2.84
CA GLY A 30 4.13 -7.46 2.25
C GLY A 30 4.23 -7.56 0.72
N TRP A 31 4.70 -6.51 0.04
CA TRP A 31 4.85 -6.50 -1.41
C TRP A 31 6.30 -6.68 -1.85
N THR A 32 6.46 -7.08 -3.10
CA THR A 32 7.73 -7.24 -3.84
C THR A 32 8.87 -7.82 -3.00
N PRO A 33 8.95 -9.15 -2.84
CA PRO A 33 10.18 -9.75 -2.34
C PRO A 33 11.35 -9.39 -3.27
N ASP A 34 12.56 -9.63 -2.79
CA ASP A 34 13.79 -9.35 -3.55
C ASP A 34 14.03 -10.31 -4.71
N PHE A 35 13.06 -11.14 -5.09
CA PHE A 35 13.09 -12.05 -6.23
C PHE A 35 11.72 -12.13 -6.92
N ILE A 36 11.66 -12.70 -8.13
CA ILE A 36 10.38 -13.01 -8.79
C ILE A 36 9.89 -14.39 -8.33
N PRO A 37 8.77 -14.50 -7.58
CA PRO A 37 8.27 -15.80 -7.11
C PRO A 37 7.98 -16.76 -8.28
N ASN A 38 8.28 -18.04 -8.12
CA ASN A 38 8.05 -19.03 -9.18
C ASN A 38 6.56 -19.16 -9.54
N VAL A 39 5.67 -19.04 -8.54
CA VAL A 39 4.21 -19.04 -8.73
C VAL A 39 3.70 -17.87 -9.59
N LEU A 40 4.48 -16.78 -9.71
CA LEU A 40 4.16 -15.64 -10.56
C LEU A 40 4.63 -15.86 -12.01
N GLN A 41 5.59 -16.76 -12.24
CA GLN A 41 6.24 -16.94 -13.54
C GLN A 41 5.24 -17.31 -14.64
N GLU A 42 4.28 -18.19 -14.34
CA GLU A 42 3.26 -18.58 -15.31
C GLU A 42 2.42 -17.39 -15.78
N ALA A 43 2.03 -16.51 -14.86
CA ALA A 43 1.27 -15.31 -15.20
C ALA A 43 2.08 -14.32 -16.05
N ILE A 44 3.41 -14.30 -15.89
CA ILE A 44 4.32 -13.52 -16.73
C ILE A 44 4.41 -14.12 -18.14
N ASP A 45 4.73 -15.41 -18.23
CA ASP A 45 4.99 -16.08 -19.50
C ASP A 45 3.73 -16.14 -20.38
N LYS A 46 2.58 -16.39 -19.75
CA LYS A 46 1.28 -16.51 -20.42
C LYS A 46 0.48 -15.20 -20.47
N ARG A 47 1.01 -14.12 -19.90
CA ARG A 47 0.37 -12.78 -19.85
C ARG A 47 -1.05 -12.82 -19.28
N TYR A 48 -1.20 -13.33 -18.07
CA TYR A 48 -2.48 -13.33 -17.35
C TYR A 48 -2.82 -11.99 -16.69
N TYR A 49 -2.18 -10.91 -17.13
CA TYR A 49 -2.42 -9.55 -16.69
C TYR A 49 -2.42 -8.64 -17.92
N ASP A 50 -3.19 -7.55 -17.86
CA ASP A 50 -3.23 -6.54 -18.92
C ASP A 50 -2.11 -5.51 -18.72
N ASP A 51 -1.96 -4.99 -17.50
CA ASP A 51 -1.00 -3.94 -17.15
C ASP A 51 -0.20 -4.26 -15.89
N VAL A 52 1.06 -3.80 -15.84
CA VAL A 52 1.88 -3.73 -14.61
C VAL A 52 2.13 -2.26 -14.28
N VAL A 53 1.41 -1.75 -13.29
CA VAL A 53 1.51 -0.36 -12.86
C VAL A 53 2.40 -0.24 -11.62
N PRO A 54 3.61 0.35 -11.72
CA PRO A 54 4.43 0.61 -10.54
C PRO A 54 3.83 1.78 -9.74
N ILE A 55 3.92 1.70 -8.42
CA ILE A 55 3.46 2.77 -7.52
C ILE A 55 4.51 3.04 -6.46
N ALA A 56 4.74 4.32 -6.19
CA ALA A 56 5.71 4.75 -5.19
C ALA A 56 5.16 4.57 -3.77
N GLY A 57 6.02 4.17 -2.84
CA GLY A 57 5.67 4.03 -1.42
C GLY A 57 4.93 5.22 -0.80
N PRO A 58 5.36 6.48 -1.05
CA PRO A 58 4.67 7.67 -0.55
C PRO A 58 3.20 7.79 -1.01
N GLU A 59 2.86 7.34 -2.22
CA GLU A 59 1.47 7.34 -2.67
C GLU A 59 0.63 6.31 -1.91
N GLY A 60 1.22 5.15 -1.58
CA GLY A 60 0.56 4.15 -0.72
C GLY A 60 0.26 4.70 0.68
N ILE A 61 1.22 5.38 1.30
CA ILE A 61 1.05 6.02 2.61
C ILE A 61 -0.05 7.09 2.55
N LYS A 62 0.02 7.98 1.56
CA LYS A 62 -0.95 9.06 1.34
C LYS A 62 -2.38 8.52 1.24
N TRP A 63 -2.60 7.50 0.41
CA TRP A 63 -3.94 6.96 0.19
C TRP A 63 -4.45 6.09 1.35
N ALA A 64 -3.57 5.41 2.08
CA ALA A 64 -3.95 4.74 3.33
C ALA A 64 -4.45 5.75 4.37
N LYS A 65 -3.75 6.89 4.54
CA LYS A 65 -4.22 7.99 5.42
C LYS A 65 -5.55 8.58 4.94
N ALA A 66 -5.69 8.86 3.64
CA ALA A 66 -6.91 9.42 3.08
C ALA A 66 -8.12 8.49 3.25
N LEU A 67 -7.95 7.18 3.02
CA LEU A 67 -9.01 6.19 3.24
C LEU A 67 -9.50 6.19 4.69
N ALA A 68 -8.58 6.26 5.66
CA ALA A 68 -8.96 6.31 7.08
C ALA A 68 -9.70 7.61 7.43
N GLN A 69 -9.23 8.75 6.93
CA GLN A 69 -9.78 10.07 7.26
C GLN A 69 -11.10 10.39 6.55
N GLN A 70 -11.28 9.92 5.32
CA GLN A 70 -12.41 10.32 4.45
C GLN A 70 -13.47 9.23 4.35
N GLU A 71 -13.08 7.96 4.43
CA GLU A 71 -13.98 6.82 4.21
C GLU A 71 -14.13 5.92 5.45
N GLY A 72 -13.35 6.18 6.51
CA GLY A 72 -13.33 5.33 7.72
C GLY A 72 -12.74 3.93 7.47
N ILE A 73 -11.98 3.75 6.39
CA ILE A 73 -11.38 2.46 6.03
C ILE A 73 -9.92 2.47 6.46
N PHE A 74 -9.59 1.68 7.49
CA PHE A 74 -8.26 1.64 8.07
C PHE A 74 -7.43 0.46 7.55
N THR A 75 -6.49 0.73 6.63
CA THR A 75 -5.67 -0.28 5.95
C THR A 75 -4.17 0.03 6.02
N GLY A 76 -3.34 -0.97 5.76
CA GLY A 76 -1.88 -0.82 5.65
C GLY A 76 -1.41 -0.11 4.38
N ILE A 77 -0.09 0.07 4.25
CA ILE A 77 0.54 0.78 3.13
C ILE A 77 0.24 0.09 1.78
N SER A 78 0.18 -1.24 1.75
CA SER A 78 -0.14 -1.98 0.53
C SER A 78 -1.59 -1.80 0.06
N GLY A 79 -2.55 -1.66 0.98
CA GLY A 79 -3.94 -1.33 0.65
C GLY A 79 -4.08 0.10 0.14
N GLY A 80 -3.36 1.05 0.73
CA GLY A 80 -3.26 2.39 0.18
C GLY A 80 -2.64 2.40 -1.23
N ALA A 81 -1.65 1.55 -1.49
CA ALA A 81 -0.98 1.48 -2.80
C ALA A 81 -1.89 0.93 -3.91
N THR A 82 -2.67 -0.13 -3.65
CA THR A 82 -3.66 -0.65 -4.61
C THR A 82 -4.77 0.37 -4.87
N PHE A 83 -5.24 1.07 -3.83
CA PHE A 83 -6.23 2.12 -3.98
C PHE A 83 -5.70 3.31 -4.78
N ALA A 84 -4.44 3.69 -4.59
CA ALA A 84 -3.78 4.74 -5.37
C ALA A 84 -3.81 4.42 -6.88
N VAL A 85 -3.46 3.18 -7.25
CA VAL A 85 -3.51 2.72 -8.64
C VAL A 85 -4.95 2.71 -9.16
N ALA A 86 -5.90 2.20 -8.36
CA ALA A 86 -7.32 2.22 -8.73
C ALA A 86 -7.83 3.64 -8.98
N ARG A 87 -7.39 4.62 -8.17
CA ARG A 87 -7.76 6.03 -8.35
C ARG A 87 -7.16 6.64 -9.62
N GLN A 88 -5.93 6.28 -9.97
CA GLN A 88 -5.30 6.69 -11.23
C GLN A 88 -6.05 6.14 -12.43
N ILE A 89 -6.40 4.85 -12.42
CA ILE A 89 -7.20 4.20 -13.48
C ILE A 89 -8.58 4.85 -13.57
N ALA A 90 -9.25 5.08 -12.44
CA ALA A 90 -10.55 5.75 -12.40
C ALA A 90 -10.53 7.17 -13.01
N GLY A 91 -9.38 7.86 -12.94
CA GLY A 91 -9.23 9.20 -13.51
C GLY A 91 -9.26 9.24 -15.04
N THR A 92 -8.99 8.12 -15.71
CA THR A 92 -8.97 8.02 -17.18
C THR A 92 -10.00 7.02 -17.72
N ALA A 93 -10.66 6.26 -16.85
CA ALA A 93 -11.68 5.31 -17.24
C ALA A 93 -12.94 5.99 -17.79
N PRO A 94 -13.67 5.34 -18.73
CA PRO A 94 -14.98 5.82 -19.17
C PRO A 94 -15.96 6.04 -18.00
N ALA A 95 -16.84 7.03 -18.15
CA ALA A 95 -17.87 7.28 -17.15
C ALA A 95 -18.76 6.04 -16.95
N GLY A 96 -19.00 5.66 -15.69
CA GLY A 96 -19.76 4.47 -15.33
C GLY A 96 -18.93 3.18 -15.19
N SER A 97 -17.61 3.23 -15.42
CA SER A 97 -16.73 2.10 -15.11
C SER A 97 -16.72 1.76 -13.62
N VAL A 98 -16.65 0.47 -13.30
CA VAL A 98 -16.55 -0.06 -11.94
C VAL A 98 -15.15 -0.65 -11.76
N ILE A 99 -14.46 -0.24 -10.69
CA ILE A 99 -13.10 -0.66 -10.38
C ILE A 99 -13.10 -1.28 -8.98
N LEU A 100 -12.49 -2.46 -8.87
CA LEU A 100 -12.27 -3.16 -7.61
C LEU A 100 -10.78 -3.14 -7.29
N CYS A 101 -10.42 -2.84 -6.04
CA CYS A 101 -9.06 -2.98 -5.54
C CYS A 101 -9.04 -3.78 -4.23
N MET A 102 -7.93 -4.48 -3.99
CA MET A 102 -7.72 -5.27 -2.79
C MET A 102 -7.10 -4.43 -1.68
N LEU A 103 -7.64 -4.49 -0.47
CA LEU A 103 -7.04 -3.93 0.74
C LEU A 103 -6.56 -5.10 1.62
N PRO A 104 -5.26 -5.45 1.60
CA PRO A 104 -4.82 -6.75 2.12
C PRO A 104 -4.95 -6.93 3.64
N ASP A 105 -4.71 -5.88 4.42
CA ASP A 105 -4.72 -5.93 5.87
C ASP A 105 -5.13 -4.62 6.55
N THR A 106 -5.34 -4.69 7.87
CA THR A 106 -5.67 -3.56 8.75
C THR A 106 -4.45 -2.67 9.01
N GLY A 107 -4.70 -1.36 9.17
CA GLY A 107 -3.68 -0.38 9.51
C GLY A 107 -3.11 -0.51 10.93
N GLU A 108 -3.76 -1.26 11.83
CA GLU A 108 -3.34 -1.40 13.25
C GLU A 108 -1.92 -1.93 13.39
N ARG A 109 -1.48 -2.76 12.44
CA ARG A 109 -0.14 -3.39 12.44
C ARG A 109 0.97 -2.45 12.00
N TYR A 110 0.64 -1.21 11.61
CA TYR A 110 1.54 -0.24 11.00
C TYR A 110 1.84 0.96 11.90
N MET A 111 1.39 0.95 13.17
CA MET A 111 1.57 2.06 14.13
C MET A 111 3.04 2.42 14.41
N SER A 112 3.98 1.50 14.16
CA SER A 112 5.43 1.71 14.30
C SER A 112 6.16 1.95 12.97
N THR A 113 5.41 2.26 11.91
CA THR A 113 5.94 2.41 10.54
C THR A 113 5.74 3.84 10.04
N PRO A 114 6.35 4.22 8.89
CA PRO A 114 6.14 5.53 8.29
C PRO A 114 4.69 5.91 7.98
N LEU A 115 3.75 4.95 8.01
CA LEU A 115 2.32 5.27 7.93
C LEU A 115 1.87 6.20 9.06
N PHE A 116 2.48 6.09 10.25
CA PHE A 116 2.15 6.88 11.42
C PHE A 116 3.15 8.02 11.70
N ASP A 117 4.12 8.24 10.80
CA ASP A 117 5.02 9.38 10.92
C ASP A 117 4.24 10.69 10.95
N GLY A 118 4.57 11.53 11.94
CA GLY A 118 3.92 12.81 12.21
C GLY A 118 2.60 12.72 12.98
N ILE A 119 2.23 11.55 13.51
CA ILE A 119 1.10 11.37 14.43
C ILE A 119 1.65 11.15 15.83
N GLU A 120 1.50 12.16 16.69
CA GLU A 120 1.93 12.07 18.08
C GLU A 120 0.94 11.25 18.91
N ALA A 121 1.44 10.60 19.97
CA ALA A 121 0.61 9.79 20.86
C ALA A 121 -0.29 10.65 21.77
N GLU A 122 0.14 11.87 22.04
CA GLU A 122 -0.54 12.82 22.91
C GLU A 122 -1.17 13.92 22.08
N MET A 123 -2.32 14.43 22.53
CA MET A 123 -2.97 15.56 21.91
C MET A 123 -2.13 16.83 22.07
N ASP A 124 -2.01 17.61 21.00
CA ASP A 124 -1.42 18.94 21.08
C ASP A 124 -2.38 19.96 21.74
N ALA A 125 -1.92 21.20 21.89
CA ALA A 125 -2.70 22.26 22.51
C ALA A 125 -3.95 22.66 21.70
N GLU A 126 -3.87 22.59 20.37
CA GLU A 126 -4.97 22.91 19.46
C GLU A 126 -6.03 21.80 19.51
N GLU A 127 -5.61 20.55 19.41
CA GLU A 127 -6.46 19.37 19.55
C GLU A 127 -7.14 19.33 20.92
N THR A 128 -6.41 19.65 21.99
CA THR A 128 -6.97 19.76 23.34
C THR A 128 -8.04 20.85 23.42
N ALA A 129 -7.79 22.01 22.82
CA ALA A 129 -8.76 23.10 22.78
C ALA A 129 -10.02 22.71 21.99
N LEU A 130 -9.85 22.03 20.85
CA LEU A 130 -10.95 21.49 20.04
C LEU A 130 -11.78 20.47 20.82
N SER A 131 -11.13 19.50 21.49
CA SER A 131 -11.82 18.51 22.32
C SER A 131 -12.63 19.17 23.43
N ARG A 132 -12.05 20.16 24.13
CA ARG A 132 -12.72 20.92 25.19
C ARG A 132 -13.81 21.87 24.70
N SER A 133 -13.83 22.20 23.41
CA SER A 133 -14.87 23.06 22.82
C SER A 133 -16.23 22.38 22.74
N THR A 134 -16.27 21.04 22.85
CA THR A 134 -17.52 20.28 22.82
C THR A 134 -18.13 20.25 24.23
N PRO A 135 -19.36 20.77 24.45
CA PRO A 135 -19.96 20.91 25.79
C PRO A 135 -20.35 19.61 26.50
N GLY A 136 -20.20 18.44 25.87
CA GLY A 136 -20.58 17.14 26.41
C GLY A 136 -19.67 16.00 25.92
N CYS A 137 -19.92 14.77 26.39
CA CYS A 137 -19.15 13.57 26.04
C CYS A 137 -17.65 13.61 26.38
N GLN A 138 -17.28 14.38 27.41
CA GLN A 138 -15.92 14.30 27.97
C GLN A 138 -15.84 13.08 28.89
N PHE A 139 -14.76 12.30 28.77
CA PHE A 139 -14.45 11.28 29.76
C PHE A 139 -13.97 11.97 31.04
N ASP A 140 -14.47 11.52 32.19
CA ASP A 140 -13.98 12.00 33.49
C ASP A 140 -12.47 11.67 33.62
N ALA A 141 -11.71 12.61 34.19
CA ALA A 141 -10.27 12.51 34.37
C ALA A 141 -9.85 11.44 35.38
#